data_AF-A0A950JH53-F1
#
_entry.id   AF-A0A950JH53-F1
#
_cell.length_a   1.000
_cell.length_b   1.000
_cell.length_c   1.000
_cell.angle_alpha   90.00
_cell.angle_beta   90.00
_cell.angle_gamma   90.00
#
_symmetry.space_group_name_H-M   'P 1'
#
loop_
_entity.id
_entity.type
_entity.pdbx_description
1 polymer ?
#
loop_
_entity_poly.entity_id
_entity_poly.type
_entity_poly.pdbx_seq_one_letter_code
_entity_poly.pdbx_strand_id
1 'polypeptide(L)' 'IATDPPGFAVDESPDSLGQALKLPPFLEGRRAAIEAALPKLGEP' A
#
# COMPACT_ATOMS: atom_id res chain seq x y z
N ILE A 1 9.51 -19.39 -5.24
CA ILE A 1 8.89 -19.06 -6.54
C ILE A 1 7.69 -18.16 -6.27
N ALA A 2 7.54 -17.06 -7.00
CA ALA A 2 6.37 -16.19 -6.92
C ALA A 2 5.44 -16.47 -8.12
N THR A 3 4.13 -16.23 -7.97
CA THR A 3 3.16 -16.34 -9.06
C THR A 3 3.04 -15.03 -9.84
N ASP A 4 2.74 -15.10 -11.14
CA ASP A 4 2.54 -13.90 -11.97
C ASP A 4 1.26 -13.11 -11.59
N PRO A 5 0.07 -13.73 -11.48
CA PRO A 5 -1.13 -13.06 -10.96
C PRO A 5 -1.16 -13.02 -9.43
N PRO A 6 -1.96 -12.11 -8.81
CA PRO A 6 -2.87 -11.12 -9.45
C PRO A 6 -2.24 -9.75 -9.78
N GLY A 7 -1.04 -9.44 -9.28
CA GLY A 7 -0.37 -8.14 -9.50
C GLY A 7 -0.93 -6.99 -8.64
N PHE A 8 -0.34 -5.79 -8.77
CA PHE A 8 -0.68 -4.60 -7.98
C PHE A 8 -1.95 -3.88 -8.41
N ALA A 9 -2.43 -4.12 -9.63
CA ALA A 9 -3.67 -3.50 -10.11
C ALA A 9 -4.94 -4.15 -9.53
N VAL A 10 -4.79 -5.11 -8.60
CA VAL A 10 -5.91 -5.79 -7.95
C VAL A 10 -6.61 -4.90 -6.94
N ASP A 11 -5.88 -4.00 -6.29
CA ASP A 11 -6.37 -3.10 -5.22
C ASP A 11 -6.13 -1.61 -5.50
N GLU A 12 -5.45 -1.30 -6.61
CA GLU A 12 -5.18 0.05 -7.09
C GLU A 12 -5.44 0.18 -8.59
N SER A 13 -6.06 1.29 -9.01
CA SER A 13 -6.15 1.63 -10.43
C SER A 13 -4.75 1.93 -10.99
N PRO A 14 -4.43 1.52 -12.23
CA PRO A 14 -3.11 1.76 -12.83
C PRO A 14 -2.66 3.23 -12.79
N ASP A 15 -3.59 4.17 -12.99
CA ASP A 15 -3.30 5.62 -13.00
C ASP A 15 -2.99 6.21 -11.62
N SER A 16 -3.18 5.44 -10.54
CA SER A 16 -3.02 5.90 -9.15
C SER A 16 -2.10 5.00 -8.32
N LEU A 17 -1.37 4.08 -8.96
CA LEU A 17 -0.47 3.15 -8.27
C LEU A 17 0.55 3.86 -7.39
N GLY A 18 0.66 3.43 -6.13
CA GLY A 18 1.69 3.89 -5.20
C GLY A 18 1.46 5.30 -4.66
N GLN A 19 0.32 5.91 -4.94
CA GLN A 19 -0.03 7.24 -4.43
C GLN A 19 -0.62 7.21 -3.01
N ALA A 20 -1.05 6.02 -2.55
CA ALA A 20 -1.65 5.84 -1.23
C ALA A 20 -1.02 4.65 -0.48
N LEU A 21 -1.02 4.75 0.86
CA LEU A 21 -0.62 3.63 1.72
C LEU A 21 -1.72 2.55 1.74
N LYS A 22 -1.49 1.47 1.00
CA LYS A 22 -2.28 0.24 1.08
C LYS A 22 -1.79 -0.66 2.20
N LEU A 23 -2.73 -1.17 2.99
CA LEU A 23 -2.46 -2.16 4.02
C LEU A 23 -3.25 -3.43 3.68
N PRO A 24 -2.71 -4.62 3.99
CA PRO A 24 -3.50 -5.82 3.89
C PRO A 24 -4.66 -5.78 4.91
N PRO A 25 -5.81 -6.43 4.65
CA PRO A 25 -7.01 -6.30 5.48
C PRO A 25 -6.80 -6.57 6.97
N PHE A 26 -5.89 -7.48 7.32
CA PHE A 26 -5.59 -7.82 8.71
C PHE A 26 -4.80 -6.73 9.48
N LEU A 27 -4.23 -5.74 8.78
CA LEU A 27 -3.52 -4.60 9.39
C LEU A 27 -4.34 -3.30 9.39
N GLU A 28 -5.49 -3.26 8.71
CA GLU A 28 -6.32 -2.06 8.65
C GLU A 28 -6.77 -1.57 10.03
N GLY A 29 -7.02 -2.49 10.98
CA GLY A 29 -7.33 -2.14 12.37
C GLY A 29 -6.21 -1.40 13.12
N ARG A 30 -4.98 -1.38 12.57
CA ARG A 30 -3.82 -0.67 13.13
C ARG A 30 -3.36 0.50 12.25
N ARG A 31 -4.13 0.88 11.23
CA ARG A 31 -3.77 1.94 10.26
C ARG A 31 -3.22 3.20 10.92
N ALA A 32 -3.95 3.77 11.87
CA ALA A 32 -3.56 5.02 12.52
C ALA A 32 -2.20 4.92 13.22
N ALA A 33 -1.90 3.78 13.86
CA ALA A 33 -0.61 3.55 14.51
C ALA A 33 0.52 3.38 13.49
N ILE A 34 0.24 2.74 12.37
CA ILE A 34 1.21 2.55 11.27
C ILE A 34 1.52 3.90 10.62
N GLU A 35 0.50 4.67 10.24
CA GLU A 35 0.67 5.98 9.60
C GLU A 35 1.46 6.95 10.49
N ALA A 36 1.23 6.93 11.81
CA ALA A 36 1.98 7.76 12.76
C ALA A 36 3.47 7.37 12.90
N ALA A 37 3.82 6.12 12.63
CA ALA A 37 5.20 5.63 12.73
C ALA A 37 6.00 5.80 11.43
N LEU A 38 5.32 6.04 10.30
CA LEU A 38 5.98 6.15 9.01
C LEU A 38 6.65 7.52 8.84
N PRO A 39 7.90 7.55 8.35
CA PRO A 39 8.53 8.81 7.97
C PRO A 39 7.81 9.39 6.74
N LYS A 40 7.85 10.71 6.59
CA LYS A 40 7.47 11.33 5.32
C LYS A 40 8.47 10.93 4.24
N LEU A 41 7.96 10.54 3.09
CA LEU A 41 8.78 10.36 1.90
C LEU A 41 9.17 11.76 1.37
N GLY A 42 10.42 11.91 0.96
CA GLY A 42 10.86 13.09 0.21
C GLY A 42 10.26 13.12 -1.19
N GLU A 43 10.60 14.14 -1.97
CA GLU A 43 10.28 14.13 -3.40
C GLU A 43 10.89 12.88 -4.08
N PRO A 44 10.20 12.28 -5.05
CA PRO A 44 10.69 11.11 -5.79
C PRO A 44 11.98 11.41 -6.58
#